data_AF-A0A920TCP5-F1
#
_entry.id   AF-A0A920TCP5-F1
#
_cell.length_a   1.000
_cell.length_b   1.000
_cell.length_c   1.000
_cell.angle_alpha   90.00
_cell.angle_beta   90.00
_cell.angle_gamma   90.00
#
_symmetry.space_group_name_H-M   'P 1'
#
loop_
_entity.id
_entity.type
_entity.pdbx_description
1 polymer ?
#
loop_
_entity_poly.entity_id
_entity_poly.type
_entity_poly.pdbx_seq_one_letter_code
_entity_poly.pdbx_strand_id
1 'polypeptide(L)'
;MTACEFGKNDFWLGQGDGRFEPAPLPEVYGGFSMGLTVGDINNDGFADPYLANMYSKAGERVVANLPPDVYAPDVDTQLRDFVAGSDLYRNTGGKGFQRIGRIAGVADVGWAYGPAYVDLDNDGRLDLYAPCGFQSVTRKRPDG
;
A
#
# COMPACT_ATOMS: atom_id res chain seq x y z
N MET A 1 -8.76 6.90 -6.23
CA MET A 1 -7.29 6.81 -6.13
C MET A 1 -6.79 6.13 -7.38
N THR A 2 -5.65 6.52 -7.92
CA THR A 2 -5.02 5.86 -9.08
C THR A 2 -3.98 4.86 -8.58
N ALA A 3 -3.74 3.82 -9.38
CA ALA A 3 -2.62 2.90 -9.22
C ALA A 3 -1.70 3.10 -10.44
N CYS A 4 -0.47 3.56 -10.23
CA CYS A 4 0.37 4.08 -11.31
C CYS A 4 1.81 3.55 -11.29
N GLU A 5 2.07 2.44 -11.97
CA GLU A 5 3.36 1.74 -12.04
C GLU A 5 4.63 2.63 -12.08
N PHE A 6 4.66 3.69 -12.89
CA PHE A 6 5.85 4.54 -13.08
C PHE A 6 5.78 5.93 -12.43
N GLY A 7 4.73 6.23 -11.69
CA GLY A 7 4.42 7.59 -11.22
C GLY A 7 3.97 7.63 -9.77
N LYS A 8 3.58 8.82 -9.29
CA LYS A 8 2.91 8.94 -7.99
C LYS A 8 1.46 8.50 -8.14
N ASN A 9 0.90 7.92 -7.09
CA ASN A 9 -0.54 7.70 -7.03
C ASN A 9 -1.23 9.02 -6.72
N ASP A 10 -2.37 9.25 -7.37
CA ASP A 10 -3.20 10.42 -7.18
C ASP A 10 -4.52 10.03 -6.52
N PHE A 11 -5.13 10.96 -5.81
CA PHE A 11 -6.47 10.79 -5.29
C PHE A 11 -7.36 11.91 -5.78
N TRP A 12 -8.54 11.52 -6.25
CA TRP A 12 -9.51 12.42 -6.83
C TRP A 12 -10.85 12.18 -6.13
N LEU A 13 -11.44 13.23 -5.57
CA LEU A 13 -12.72 13.20 -4.88
C LEU A 13 -13.83 13.75 -5.78
N GLY A 14 -14.92 13.00 -5.87
CA GLY A 14 -16.11 13.43 -6.61
C GLY A 14 -16.86 14.53 -5.85
N GLN A 15 -17.27 15.57 -6.56
CA GLN A 15 -17.96 16.73 -5.98
C GLN A 15 -19.49 16.57 -5.98
N GLY A 16 -20.01 15.44 -6.48
CA GLY A 16 -21.45 15.16 -6.57
C GLY A 16 -22.14 15.70 -7.82
N ASP A 17 -21.45 16.51 -8.63
CA ASP A 17 -21.92 17.08 -9.89
C ASP A 17 -21.31 16.39 -11.14
N GLY A 18 -20.64 15.25 -10.93
CA GLY A 18 -19.90 14.52 -11.96
C GLY A 18 -18.47 15.02 -12.18
N ARG A 19 -18.02 16.07 -11.48
CA ARG A 19 -16.63 16.51 -11.48
C ARG A 19 -15.83 15.87 -10.36
N PHE A 20 -14.52 15.84 -10.57
CA PHE A 20 -13.54 15.34 -9.62
C PHE A 20 -12.48 16.39 -9.37
N GLU A 21 -12.02 16.50 -8.13
CA GLU A 21 -10.93 17.39 -7.74
C GLU A 21 -9.81 16.60 -7.07
N PRO A 22 -8.54 17.01 -7.24
CA PRO A 22 -7.44 16.36 -6.59
C PRO A 22 -7.57 16.54 -5.07
N ALA A 23 -7.33 15.45 -4.35
CA ALA A 23 -7.39 15.39 -2.90
C ALA A 23 -6.05 14.90 -2.35
N PRO A 24 -5.65 15.37 -1.16
CA PRO A 24 -4.32 15.09 -0.64
C PRO A 24 -4.16 13.62 -0.29
N LEU A 25 -2.96 13.09 -0.58
CA LEU A 25 -2.47 11.82 -0.07
C LEU A 25 -1.24 12.05 0.81
N PRO A 26 -0.97 11.15 1.77
CA PRO A 26 0.33 11.09 2.41
C PRO A 26 1.44 11.13 1.36
N GLU A 27 2.47 11.93 1.61
CA GLU A 27 3.60 12.00 0.70
C GLU A 27 4.30 10.63 0.66
N VAL A 28 4.38 10.07 -0.54
CA VAL A 28 5.13 8.86 -0.84
C VAL A 28 5.97 9.16 -2.06
N TYR A 29 7.25 8.82 -1.99
CA TYR A 29 8.11 8.88 -3.17
C TYR A 29 7.84 7.64 -4.01
N GLY A 30 6.94 7.76 -4.98
CA GLY A 30 6.57 6.68 -5.91
C GLY A 30 5.13 6.17 -5.77
N GLY A 31 4.79 5.22 -6.63
CA GLY A 31 3.45 4.69 -6.79
C GLY A 31 3.40 3.44 -7.65
N PHE A 32 4.40 2.55 -7.50
CA PHE A 32 4.61 1.26 -8.19
C PHE A 32 3.47 0.24 -8.06
N SER A 33 2.25 0.71 -8.26
CA SER A 33 1.03 0.07 -7.85
C SER A 33 0.53 -0.72 -9.03
N MET A 34 0.32 -2.00 -8.81
CA MET A 34 -0.19 -2.93 -9.80
C MET A 34 -1.71 -3.09 -9.70
N GLY A 35 -2.27 -2.76 -8.53
CA GLY A 35 -3.70 -2.79 -8.31
C GLY A 35 -4.09 -2.10 -7.02
N LEU A 36 -5.39 -1.86 -6.88
CA LEU A 36 -5.97 -1.27 -5.68
C LEU A 36 -7.29 -1.98 -5.35
N THR A 37 -7.62 -1.99 -4.06
CA THR A 37 -8.95 -2.33 -3.58
C THR A 37 -9.38 -1.32 -2.52
N VAL A 38 -10.69 -1.18 -2.32
CA VAL A 38 -11.26 -0.16 -1.43
C VAL A 38 -12.40 -0.81 -0.65
N GLY A 39 -12.37 -0.63 0.67
CA GLY A 39 -13.38 -1.16 1.58
C GLY A 39 -13.26 -0.47 2.93
N ASP A 40 -14.33 -0.44 3.71
CA ASP A 40 -14.28 0.06 5.09
C ASP A 40 -13.83 -1.08 6.01
N ILE A 41 -12.53 -1.13 6.31
CA ILE A 41 -11.95 -2.26 7.04
C ILE A 41 -12.21 -2.18 8.55
N ASN A 42 -12.67 -1.02 9.01
CA ASN A 42 -12.82 -0.74 10.43
C ASN A 42 -14.28 -0.41 10.84
N ASN A 43 -15.19 -0.40 9.88
CA ASN A 43 -16.63 -0.11 9.99
C ASN A 43 -16.92 1.30 10.55
N ASP A 44 -16.12 2.31 10.19
CA ASP A 44 -16.34 3.71 10.58
C ASP A 44 -17.15 4.53 9.56
N GLY A 45 -17.58 3.91 8.46
CA GLY A 45 -18.31 4.53 7.37
C GLY A 45 -17.42 5.22 6.35
N PHE A 46 -16.10 5.13 6.48
CA PHE A 46 -15.14 5.69 5.53
C PHE A 46 -14.32 4.60 4.86
N ALA A 47 -14.19 4.71 3.55
CA ALA A 47 -13.48 3.70 2.78
C ALA A 47 -11.96 3.84 2.92
N ASP A 48 -11.29 2.70 3.11
CA ASP A 48 -9.86 2.53 3.33
C ASP A 48 -9.21 1.83 2.12
N PRO A 49 -8.45 2.54 1.26
CA PRO A 49 -7.78 1.93 0.11
C PRO A 49 -6.58 1.07 0.52
N TYR A 50 -6.44 -0.10 -0.09
CA TYR A 50 -5.20 -0.87 -0.11
C TYR A 50 -4.60 -0.84 -1.52
N LEU A 51 -3.30 -0.54 -1.60
CA LEU A 51 -2.55 -0.52 -2.85
C LEU A 51 -1.55 -1.66 -2.86
N ALA A 52 -1.69 -2.52 -3.85
CA ALA A 52 -0.72 -3.55 -4.16
C ALA A 52 0.42 -2.92 -4.95
N ASN A 53 1.62 -2.87 -4.37
CA ASN A 53 2.79 -2.31 -5.02
C ASN A 53 3.83 -3.37 -5.38
N MET A 54 4.74 -3.02 -6.29
CA MET A 54 6.00 -3.73 -6.46
C MET A 54 6.75 -3.76 -5.13
N TYR A 55 7.36 -4.89 -4.84
CA TYR A 55 8.12 -5.13 -3.62
C TYR A 55 9.49 -5.69 -3.97
N SER A 56 10.52 -5.26 -3.23
CA SER A 56 11.87 -5.80 -3.35
C SER A 56 12.40 -6.16 -1.98
N LYS A 57 12.25 -7.44 -1.60
CA LYS A 57 12.81 -7.99 -0.34
C LYS A 57 14.31 -7.75 -0.22
N ALA A 58 15.04 -7.92 -1.32
CA ALA A 58 16.47 -7.69 -1.35
C ALA A 58 16.78 -6.19 -1.16
N GLY A 59 16.02 -5.32 -1.83
CA GLY A 59 16.12 -3.87 -1.68
C GLY A 59 15.86 -3.44 -0.25
N GLU A 60 14.79 -3.92 0.38
CA GLU A 60 14.46 -3.63 1.76
C GLU A 60 15.59 -4.06 2.71
N ARG A 61 16.14 -5.27 2.54
CA ARG A 61 17.27 -5.74 3.34
C ARG A 61 18.52 -4.89 3.14
N VAL A 62 18.82 -4.48 1.92
CA VAL A 62 19.98 -3.63 1.63
C VAL A 62 19.80 -2.25 2.25
N VAL A 63 18.66 -1.60 2.03
CA VAL A 63 18.35 -0.27 2.57
C VAL A 63 18.30 -0.28 4.10
N ALA A 64 17.80 -1.35 4.72
CA ALA A 64 17.78 -1.51 6.17
C ALA A 64 19.18 -1.68 6.81
N ASN A 65 20.19 -2.11 6.04
CA ASN A 65 21.57 -2.25 6.51
C ASN A 65 22.45 -1.04 6.19
N LEU A 66 21.91 -0.01 5.53
CA LEU A 66 22.64 1.24 5.34
C LEU A 66 22.93 1.88 6.71
N PRO A 67 24.16 2.35 6.96
CA PRO A 67 24.44 3.14 8.15
C PRO A 67 23.53 4.37 8.21
N PRO A 68 23.18 4.85 9.42
CA PRO A 68 22.44 6.09 9.56
C PRO A 68 23.22 7.25 8.93
N ASP A 69 22.50 8.26 8.42
CA ASP A 69 23.03 9.50 7.86
C ASP A 69 23.97 9.37 6.64
N VAL A 70 23.97 8.22 5.96
CA VAL A 70 24.71 8.05 4.69
C VAL A 70 24.12 8.88 3.55
N TYR A 71 22.80 9.07 3.58
CA TYR A 71 22.06 9.92 2.64
C TYR A 71 21.33 11.04 3.39
N ALA A 72 21.01 12.11 2.67
CA ALA A 72 20.15 13.16 3.19
C ALA A 72 18.77 12.57 3.59
N PRO A 73 18.08 13.11 4.61
CA PRO A 73 16.86 12.50 5.15
C PRO A 73 15.74 12.28 4.14
N ASP A 74 15.58 13.17 3.18
CA ASP A 74 14.62 13.07 2.07
C ASP A 74 14.96 11.90 1.13
N VAL A 75 16.24 11.74 0.79
CA VAL A 75 16.74 10.64 -0.04
C VAL A 75 16.61 9.30 0.69
N ASP A 76 16.92 9.24 1.99
CA ASP A 76 16.75 8.01 2.78
C ASP A 76 15.26 7.60 2.85
N THR A 77 14.37 8.56 3.06
CA THR A 77 12.92 8.33 3.03
C THR A 77 12.46 7.80 1.67
N GLN A 78 12.93 8.41 0.59
CA GLN A 78 12.62 7.97 -0.77
C GLN A 78 13.10 6.53 -1.05
N LEU A 79 14.33 6.19 -0.66
CA LEU A 79 14.86 4.83 -0.83
C LEU A 79 14.03 3.79 -0.07
N ARG A 80 13.60 4.13 1.16
CA ARG A 80 12.75 3.26 1.97
C ARG A 80 11.35 3.10 1.40
N ASP A 81 10.77 4.14 0.82
CA ASP A 81 9.46 4.08 0.15
C ASP A 81 9.51 3.22 -1.12
N PHE A 82 10.59 3.32 -1.90
CA PHE A 82 10.77 2.52 -3.13
C PHE A 82 10.81 1.02 -2.90
N VAL A 83 11.16 0.59 -1.69
CA VAL A 83 11.26 -0.84 -1.32
C VAL A 83 10.19 -1.26 -0.32
N ALA A 84 9.31 -0.35 0.11
CA ALA A 84 8.32 -0.60 1.16
C ALA A 84 7.24 -1.62 0.79
N GLY A 85 7.01 -1.82 -0.51
CA GLY A 85 5.95 -2.72 -0.98
C GLY A 85 4.56 -2.10 -0.86
N SER A 86 3.59 -2.99 -0.67
CA SER A 86 2.17 -2.65 -0.63
C SER A 86 1.83 -1.81 0.60
N ASP A 87 0.73 -1.05 0.55
CA ASP A 87 0.32 -0.24 1.69
C ASP A 87 -1.20 -0.12 1.84
N LEU A 88 -1.60 0.10 3.09
CA LEU A 88 -2.97 0.31 3.51
C LEU A 88 -3.14 1.75 3.98
N TYR A 89 -4.06 2.47 3.35
CA TYR A 89 -4.39 3.84 3.64
C TYR A 89 -5.68 3.88 4.46
N ARG A 90 -5.56 4.11 5.76
CA ARG A 90 -6.72 4.31 6.64
C ARG A 90 -7.25 5.73 6.50
N ASN A 91 -8.53 5.87 6.21
CA ASN A 91 -9.23 7.13 6.18
C ASN A 91 -9.34 7.73 7.59
N THR A 92 -9.18 9.04 7.69
CA THR A 92 -9.19 9.78 8.96
C THR A 92 -10.51 10.52 9.15
N GLY A 93 -11.63 9.85 8.85
CA GLY A 93 -12.97 10.43 8.94
C GLY A 93 -13.23 11.52 7.89
N GLY A 94 -12.77 11.28 6.65
CA GLY A 94 -12.91 12.20 5.52
C GLY A 94 -11.87 13.33 5.48
N LYS A 95 -10.95 13.39 6.44
CA LYS A 95 -9.92 14.45 6.53
C LYS A 95 -8.64 14.15 5.76
N GLY A 96 -8.54 12.96 5.17
CA GLY A 96 -7.35 12.45 4.50
C GLY A 96 -7.06 11.01 4.91
N PHE A 97 -5.84 10.55 4.65
CA PHE A 97 -5.42 9.18 4.92
C PHE A 97 -4.18 9.10 5.80
N GLN A 98 -4.04 7.98 6.49
CA GLN A 98 -2.83 7.56 7.19
C GLN A 98 -2.34 6.23 6.62
N ARG A 99 -1.04 6.13 6.35
CA ARG A 99 -0.39 4.88 5.96
C ARG A 99 -0.25 3.98 7.19
N ILE A 100 -0.84 2.80 7.14
CA ILE A 100 -0.82 1.84 8.25
C ILE A 100 -0.37 0.43 7.81
N GLY A 101 0.00 0.21 6.54
CA GLY A 101 0.28 -1.12 6.00
C GLY A 101 1.38 -1.88 6.75
N ARG A 102 2.46 -1.18 7.16
CA ARG A 102 3.52 -1.77 8.00
C ARG A 102 3.03 -2.17 9.39
N ILE A 103 2.26 -1.30 10.06
CA ILE A 103 1.76 -1.56 11.42
C ILE A 103 0.69 -2.66 11.40
N ALA A 104 -0.11 -2.71 10.33
CA ALA A 104 -1.12 -3.73 10.10
C ALA A 104 -0.54 -5.05 9.56
N GLY A 105 0.76 -5.11 9.22
CA GLY A 105 1.43 -6.30 8.70
C GLY A 105 1.06 -6.69 7.26
N VAL A 106 0.35 -5.82 6.54
CA VAL A 106 -0.11 -6.08 5.16
C VAL A 106 0.84 -5.54 4.09
N ALA A 107 1.89 -4.80 4.49
CA ALA A 107 2.96 -4.39 3.58
C ALA A 107 3.81 -5.58 3.09
N ASP A 108 3.90 -6.63 3.91
CA ASP A 108 4.77 -7.80 3.69
C ASP A 108 4.13 -8.87 2.77
N VAL A 109 2.96 -8.60 2.18
CA VAL A 109 2.30 -9.47 1.20
C VAL A 109 3.16 -9.68 -0.07
N GLY A 110 4.14 -8.78 -0.28
CA GLY A 110 5.07 -8.83 -1.39
C GLY A 110 4.51 -8.16 -2.64
N TRP A 111 5.00 -8.59 -3.82
CA TRP A 111 4.61 -8.01 -5.10
C TRP A 111 3.23 -8.56 -5.51
N ALA A 112 2.19 -7.87 -5.05
CA ALA A 112 0.80 -8.17 -5.32
C ALA A 112 0.30 -7.48 -6.60
N TYR A 113 -0.77 -8.03 -7.20
CA TYR A 113 -1.36 -7.48 -8.44
C TYR A 113 -2.85 -7.16 -8.32
N GLY A 114 -3.67 -8.12 -7.90
CA GLY A 114 -5.13 -7.98 -7.89
C GLY A 114 -5.73 -8.10 -6.49
N PRO A 115 -5.47 -7.16 -5.58
CA PRO A 115 -6.01 -7.23 -4.23
C PRO A 115 -7.53 -7.07 -4.23
N ALA A 116 -8.18 -7.66 -3.23
CA ALA A 116 -9.61 -7.60 -3.00
C ALA A 116 -9.89 -7.59 -1.50
N TYR A 117 -10.91 -6.83 -1.11
CA TYR A 117 -11.54 -6.98 0.20
C TYR A 117 -12.76 -7.89 0.10
N VAL A 118 -12.86 -8.83 1.03
CA VAL A 118 -13.95 -9.79 1.14
C VAL A 118 -14.05 -10.26 2.59
N ASP A 119 -15.26 -10.38 3.12
CA ASP A 119 -15.51 -11.00 4.42
C ASP A 119 -15.51 -12.53 4.23
N LEU A 120 -14.38 -13.19 4.50
CA LEU A 120 -14.18 -14.61 4.21
C LEU A 120 -14.68 -15.51 5.33
N ASP A 121 -14.66 -15.03 6.57
CA ASP A 121 -15.12 -15.78 7.75
C ASP A 121 -16.53 -15.41 8.21
N ASN A 122 -17.15 -14.44 7.52
CA ASN A 122 -18.52 -13.97 7.73
C ASN A 122 -18.71 -13.38 9.15
N ASP A 123 -17.71 -12.66 9.65
CA ASP A 123 -17.75 -11.95 10.93
C ASP A 123 -18.25 -10.49 10.81
N GLY A 124 -18.50 -10.02 9.58
CA GLY A 124 -18.92 -8.65 9.28
C GLY A 124 -17.76 -7.66 9.18
N ARG A 125 -16.51 -8.13 9.13
CA ARG A 125 -15.31 -7.33 8.85
C ARG A 125 -14.70 -7.79 7.54
N LEU A 126 -14.08 -6.84 6.83
CA LEU A 126 -13.43 -7.14 5.57
C LEU A 126 -12.04 -7.75 5.80
N ASP A 127 -11.79 -8.91 5.20
CA ASP A 127 -10.46 -9.48 5.07
C ASP A 127 -9.77 -8.99 3.80
N LEU A 128 -8.44 -8.93 3.85
CA LEU A 128 -7.61 -8.61 2.69
C LEU A 128 -7.15 -9.90 2.00
N TYR A 129 -7.58 -10.09 0.75
CA TYR A 129 -7.02 -11.07 -0.17
C TYR A 129 -6.15 -10.37 -1.21
N ALA A 130 -4.85 -10.67 -1.23
CA ALA A 130 -3.92 -10.02 -2.15
C ALA A 130 -2.98 -11.05 -2.81
N PRO A 131 -3.28 -11.48 -4.05
CA PRO A 131 -2.45 -12.45 -4.76
C PRO A 131 -1.14 -11.81 -5.21
N CYS A 132 -0.04 -12.47 -4.87
CA CYS A 132 1.31 -12.03 -5.24
C CYS A 132 2.04 -13.03 -6.13
N GLY A 133 2.99 -12.51 -6.90
CA GLY A 133 3.89 -13.31 -7.73
C GLY A 133 4.79 -14.16 -6.83
N PHE A 134 4.48 -15.45 -6.71
CA PHE A 134 5.16 -16.36 -5.79
C PHE A 134 6.35 -17.06 -6.46
N GLN A 135 7.57 -16.88 -5.93
CA GLN A 135 8.69 -17.79 -6.19
C GLN A 135 9.03 -18.56 -4.90
N SER A 136 8.52 -19.78 -4.79
CA SER A 136 9.00 -20.71 -3.76
C SER A 136 10.39 -21.22 -4.14
N VAL A 137 11.41 -20.76 -3.42
CA VAL A 137 12.72 -21.41 -3.47
C VAL A 137 12.68 -22.73 -2.67
N THR A 138 11.84 -22.80 -1.61
CA THR A 138 11.57 -24.05 -0.88
C THR A 138 10.10 -24.20 -0.48
N ARG A 139 9.56 -25.42 -0.57
CA ARG A 139 8.13 -25.73 -0.26
C ARG A 139 7.71 -25.47 1.20
N LYS A 140 8.68 -25.30 2.12
CA LYS A 140 8.44 -25.24 3.56
C LYS A 140 8.56 -23.82 4.14
N ARG A 141 9.05 -22.86 3.36
CA ARG A 141 9.18 -21.48 3.80
C ARG A 141 8.67 -20.55 2.70
N PRO A 142 7.59 -19.80 2.94
CA PRO A 142 7.20 -18.71 2.08
C PRO A 142 8.30 -17.66 2.17
N ASP A 143 9.04 -17.48 1.09
CA ASP A 143 10.04 -16.42 0.98
C ASP A 143 9.41 -15.33 0.09
N GLY A 144 8.54 -14.50 0.67
CA GLY A 144 8.07 -13.24 0.07
C GLY A 144 9.08 -12.13 0.30
#